data_AF-A0A751QIX1-F1
#
_entry.id   AF-A0A751QIX1-F1
#
_cell.length_a   1.000
_cell.length_b   1.000
_cell.length_c   1.000
_cell.angle_alpha   90.00
_cell.angle_beta   90.00
_cell.angle_gamma   90.00
#
_symmetry.space_group_name_H-M   'P 1'
#
loop_
_entity.id
_entity.type
_entity.pdbx_description
1 polymer ?
#
loop_
_entity_poly.entity_id
_entity_poly.type
_entity_poly.pdbx_seq_one_letter_code
_entity_poly.pdbx_strand_id
1 'polypeptide(L)' 'MAEKAAQLRQAEETKNRLLQIASEKIAPLQDAVDLDIATDDEKAQLDEWKKYRVLVNRVDTSNPDWPAQPA' A
#
# COMPACT_ATOMS: atom_id res chain seq x y z
N MET A 1 15.92 -13.42 -21.99
CA MET A 1 14.50 -13.57 -22.36
C MET A 1 13.81 -12.25 -22.12
N ALA A 2 13.15 -11.67 -23.13
CA ALA A 2 12.47 -10.38 -23.01
C ALA A 2 11.21 -10.45 -22.12
N GLU A 3 10.58 -11.63 -22.04
CA GLU A 3 9.32 -11.86 -21.31
C GLU A 3 9.49 -11.70 -19.79
N LYS A 4 10.51 -12.34 -19.18
CA LYS A 4 10.80 -12.19 -17.75
C LYS A 4 11.08 -10.74 -17.34
N ALA A 5 11.83 -10.00 -18.17
CA ALA A 5 12.12 -8.59 -17.91
C ALA A 5 10.87 -7.71 -18.03
N ALA A 6 9.94 -8.04 -18.94
CA ALA A 6 8.65 -7.36 -19.03
C ALA A 6 7.75 -7.64 -17.81
N GLN A 7 7.72 -8.88 -17.33
CA GLN A 7 6.95 -9.27 -16.14
C GLN A 7 7.45 -8.56 -14.88
N LEU A 8 8.78 -8.48 -14.69
CA LEU A 8 9.37 -7.76 -13.56
C LEU A 8 9.00 -6.27 -13.58
N ARG A 9 9.09 -5.61 -14.74
CA ARG A 9 8.69 -4.20 -14.87
C ARG A 9 7.23 -3.99 -14.51
N GLN A 10 6.33 -4.84 -15.02
CA GLN A 10 4.90 -4.76 -14.69
C GLN A 10 4.61 -5.00 -13.20
N ALA A 11 5.35 -5.92 -12.56
CA ALA A 11 5.24 -6.15 -11.13
C ALA A 11 5.76 -4.95 -10.30
N GLU A 12 6.85 -4.31 -10.71
CA GLU A 12 7.34 -3.08 -10.09
C GLU A 12 6.36 -1.91 -10.26
N GLU A 13 5.76 -1.75 -11.44
CA GLU A 13 4.72 -0.75 -11.69
C GLU A 13 3.49 -1.00 -10.81
N THR A 14 3.09 -2.27 -10.66
CA THR A 14 2.00 -2.67 -9.77
C THR A 14 2.34 -2.32 -8.32
N LYS A 15 3.55 -2.66 -7.85
CA LYS A 15 4.04 -2.31 -6.51
C LYS A 15 3.94 -0.81 -6.26
N ASN A 16 4.45 0.00 -7.19
CA ASN A 16 4.42 1.45 -7.08
C ASN A 16 2.98 1.98 -7.03
N ARG A 17 2.08 1.45 -7.87
CA ARG A 17 0.67 1.83 -7.85
C ARG A 17 -0.01 1.52 -6.52
N LEU A 18 0.21 0.31 -5.97
CA LEU A 18 -0.36 -0.08 -4.68
C LEU A 18 0.20 0.77 -3.53
N LEU A 19 1.48 1.13 -3.57
CA LEU A 19 2.10 2.03 -2.60
C LEU A 19 1.55 3.47 -2.70
N GLN A 20 1.27 3.95 -3.91
CA GLN A 20 0.61 5.25 -4.13
C GLN A 20 -0.80 5.24 -3.53
N ILE A 21 -1.62 4.25 -3.86
CA ILE A 21 -2.99 4.09 -3.30
C ILE A 21 -2.95 4.09 -1.77
N ALA A 22 -2.04 3.30 -1.18
CA ALA A 22 -1.90 3.26 0.27
C ALA A 22 -1.51 4.62 0.85
N SER A 23 -0.62 5.36 0.18
CA SER A 23 -0.19 6.69 0.63
C SER A 23 -1.32 7.73 0.51
N GLU A 24 -2.11 7.67 -0.56
CA GLU A 24 -3.29 8.53 -0.78
C GLU A 24 -4.39 8.29 0.28
N LYS A 25 -4.53 7.06 0.77
CA LYS A 25 -5.45 6.71 1.88
C LYS A 25 -4.89 7.09 3.24
N ILE A 26 -3.60 6.87 3.47
CA ILE A 26 -2.92 7.20 4.73
C ILE A 26 -2.92 8.71 4.98
N ALA A 27 -2.70 9.54 3.95
CA ALA A 27 -2.59 10.99 4.13
C ALA A 27 -3.76 11.62 4.90
N PRO A 28 -5.03 11.53 4.45
CA PRO A 28 -6.15 12.14 5.17
C PRO A 28 -6.41 11.52 6.55
N LEU A 29 -6.20 10.20 6.70
CA LEU A 29 -6.35 9.51 7.99
C LEU A 29 -5.29 9.96 9.00
N GLN A 30 -4.07 10.17 8.51
CA GLN A 30 -2.94 10.67 9.29
C GLN A 30 -3.19 12.13 9.69
N ASP A 31 -3.64 12.98 8.75
CA ASP A 31 -4.03 14.36 9.05
C ASP A 31 -5.10 14.43 10.15
N ALA A 32 -6.13 13.57 10.10
CA ALA A 32 -7.15 13.50 11.15
C ALA A 32 -6.57 13.10 12.52
N VAL A 33 -5.59 12.19 12.55
CA VAL A 33 -4.89 11.79 13.78
C VAL A 33 -4.00 12.92 14.30
N ASP A 34 -3.26 13.61 13.43
CA ASP A 34 -2.38 14.72 13.79
C ASP A 34 -3.16 15.95 14.29
N LEU A 35 -4.39 16.13 13.80
CA LEU A 35 -5.34 17.16 14.27
C LEU A 35 -6.13 16.75 15.52
N ASP A 36 -5.93 15.53 16.03
CA ASP A 36 -6.68 14.94 17.16
C ASP A 36 -8.21 14.86 16.93
N ILE A 37 -8.64 14.82 15.66
CA ILE A 37 -10.07 14.73 15.28
C ILE A 37 -10.45 13.35 14.73
N ALA A 38 -9.49 12.44 14.58
CA ALA A 38 -9.74 11.10 14.08
C ALA A 38 -10.62 10.28 15.03
N THR A 39 -11.65 9.67 14.45
CA THR A 39 -12.46 8.64 15.08
C THR A 39 -11.65 7.36 15.32
N ASP A 40 -12.14 6.48 16.20
CA ASP A 40 -11.51 5.18 16.44
C ASP A 40 -11.47 4.32 15.16
N ASP A 41 -12.47 4.45 14.29
CA ASP A 41 -12.52 3.77 12.99
C ASP A 41 -11.43 4.27 12.04
N GLU A 42 -11.24 5.59 11.93
CA GLU A 42 -10.15 6.18 11.13
C GLU A 42 -8.78 5.78 11.65
N LYS A 43 -8.60 5.65 12.98
CA LYS A 43 -7.35 5.16 13.58
C LYS A 43 -7.10 3.69 13.25
N ALA A 44 -8.14 2.85 13.26
CA ALA A 44 -8.04 1.45 12.87
C ALA A 44 -7.69 1.32 11.38
N GLN A 45 -8.41 2.03 10.50
CA GLN A 45 -8.11 2.09 9.07
C GLN A 45 -6.67 2.58 8.82
N LEU A 46 -6.19 3.59 9.55
CA LEU A 46 -4.84 4.10 9.41
C LEU A 46 -3.79 3.02 9.70
N ASP A 47 -3.99 2.21 10.74
CA ASP A 47 -3.10 1.09 11.06
C ASP A 47 -3.12 0.02 9.96
N GLU A 48 -4.30 -0.35 9.48
CA GLU A 48 -4.47 -1.33 8.40
C GLU A 48 -3.79 -0.87 7.11
N TRP A 49 -3.98 0.39 6.70
CA TRP A 49 -3.33 0.97 5.52
C TRP A 49 -1.81 1.07 5.69
N LYS A 50 -1.32 1.44 6.88
CA LYS A 50 0.13 1.45 7.18
C LYS A 50 0.73 0.05 7.08
N LYS A 51 0.06 -0.96 7.65
CA LYS A 51 0.46 -2.36 7.57
C LYS A 51 0.46 -2.85 6.11
N TYR A 52 -0.61 -2.57 5.37
CA TYR A 52 -0.73 -2.90 3.95
C TYR A 52 0.42 -2.29 3.13
N ARG A 53 0.73 -1.00 3.30
CA ARG A 53 1.85 -0.33 2.62
C ARG A 53 3.18 -1.05 2.86
N VAL A 54 3.44 -1.46 4.10
CA VAL A 54 4.66 -2.20 4.47
C VAL A 54 4.68 -3.59 3.83
N LEU A 55 3.54 -4.30 3.84
CA LEU A 55 3.43 -5.61 3.19
C LEU A 55 3.69 -5.51 1.69
N VAL A 56 3.06 -4.57 0.99
CA VAL A 56 3.31 -4.30 -0.44
C VAL A 56 4.78 -3.98 -0.69
N ASN A 57 5.41 -3.17 0.15
CA ASN A 57 6.83 -2.82 0.00
C ASN A 57 7.75 -4.06 0.13
N ARG A 58 7.34 -5.07 0.91
CA ARG A 58 8.10 -6.31 1.11
C ARG A 58 7.86 -7.37 0.03
N VAL A 59 6.84 -7.21 -0.83
CA VAL A 59 6.56 -8.18 -1.90
C VAL A 59 7.75 -8.26 -2.86
N ASP A 60 8.16 -9.50 -3.13
CA ASP A 60 9.13 -9.84 -4.17
C ASP A 60 8.48 -9.72 -5.55
N THR A 61 9.02 -8.88 -6.42
CA THR A 61 8.43 -8.60 -7.74
C THR A 61 8.74 -9.69 -8.77
N SER A 62 9.63 -10.64 -8.47
CA SER A 62 9.92 -11.79 -9.35
C SER A 62 8.87 -12.90 -9.21
N ASN A 63 8.21 -12.99 -8.07
CA ASN A 63 7.07 -13.86 -7.83
C ASN A 63 6.07 -13.18 -6.87
N PRO A 64 5.29 -12.19 -7.38
CA PRO A 64 4.51 -11.32 -6.52
C PRO A 64 3.29 -12.02 -5.93
N ASP A 65 3.16 -11.91 -4.61
CA ASP A 65 1.95 -12.23 -3.84
C ASP A 65 1.45 -10.93 -3.20
N TRP A 66 0.46 -10.30 -3.84
CA TRP A 66 -0.03 -8.99 -3.42
C TRP A 66 -0.99 -9.14 -2.23
N PRO A 67 -0.78 -8.39 -1.12
CA PRO A 67 -1.72 -8.41 -0.01
C PRO A 67 -3.09 -7.87 -0.45
N ALA A 68 -4.15 -8.30 0.24
CA ALA A 68 -5.48 -7.74 0.04
C ALA A 68 -5.52 -6.29 0.53
N GLN A 69 -6.19 -5.42 -0.24
CA GLN A 69 -6.40 -4.04 0.17
C GLN A 69 -7.36 -4.00 1.37
N PRO A 70 -7.06 -3.19 2.39
CA PRO A 70 -8.00 -2.95 3.49
C PRO A 70 -9.22 -2.16 2.99
N ALA A 71 -10.30 -2.25 3.78
CA ALA A 71 -11.59 -1.64 3.46
C ALA A 71 -11.58 -0.10 3.58
#